data_AF-A0A3D0S3V0-F1
#
_entry.id   AF-A0A3D0S3V0-F1
#
_cell.length_a   1.000
_cell.length_b   1.000
_cell.length_c   1.000
_cell.angle_alpha   90.00
_cell.angle_beta   90.00
_cell.angle_gamma   90.00
#
_symmetry.space_group_name_H-M   'P 1'
#
loop_
_entity.id
_entity.type
_entity.pdbx_description
1 polymer ?
#
loop_
_entity_poly.entity_id
_entity_poly.type
_entity_poly.pdbx_seq_one_letter_code
_entity_poly.pdbx_strand_id
1 'polypeptide(L)' 'MLAHVTALVDAAVAALGDDVVLVTNEVGLGVVPAHRSGRVFRDLLGTVNQRFAAASDEVHLVVAGRVLTL' A
#
# COMPACT_ATOMS: atom_id res chain seq x y z
N MET A 1 -1.35 2.68 -16.70
CA MET A 1 -0.46 2.58 -15.52
C MET A 1 -1.25 2.21 -14.28
N LEU A 2 -2.21 3.04 -13.82
CA LEU A 2 -3.05 2.72 -12.65
C LEU A 2 -3.78 1.37 -12.78
N ALA A 3 -4.49 1.16 -13.90
CA ALA A 3 -5.19 -0.11 -14.18
C ALA A 3 -4.27 -1.34 -14.18
N HIS A 4 -3.00 -1.17 -14.58
CA HIS A 4 -2.02 -2.25 -14.58
C HIS A 4 -1.57 -2.57 -13.15
N VAL A 5 -1.29 -1.54 -12.34
CA VAL A 5 -0.93 -1.70 -10.92
C VAL A 5 -2.06 -2.38 -10.15
N THR A 6 -3.31 -1.95 -10.35
CA THR A 6 -4.46 -2.57 -9.68
C THR A 6 -4.64 -4.03 -10.08
N ALA A 7 -4.50 -4.35 -11.37
CA ALA A 7 -4.60 -5.74 -11.83
C ALA A 7 -3.49 -6.63 -11.25
N LEU A 8 -2.27 -6.11 -11.07
CA LEU A 8 -1.19 -6.84 -10.41
C LEU A 8 -1.47 -7.09 -8.94
N VAL A 9 -2.01 -6.10 -8.22
CA VAL A 9 -2.39 -6.27 -6.81
C VAL A 9 -3.52 -7.29 -6.68
N ASP A 10 -4.55 -7.22 -7.52
CA ASP A 10 -5.66 -8.17 -7.49
C ASP A 10 -5.18 -9.60 -7.76
N ALA A 11 -4.28 -9.77 -8.72
CA ALA A 11 -3.66 -11.06 -9.01
C ALA A 11 -2.79 -11.57 -7.85
N ALA A 12 -2.07 -10.67 -7.17
CA ALA A 12 -1.27 -11.02 -6.00
C ALA A 12 -2.18 -11.48 -4.85
N VAL A 13 -3.22 -10.72 -4.52
CA VAL A 13 -4.22 -11.06 -3.49
C VAL A 13 -4.83 -12.43 -3.75
N ALA A 14 -5.23 -12.72 -5.00
CA ALA A 14 -5.79 -14.01 -5.38
C ALA A 14 -4.82 -15.20 -5.24
N ALA A 15 -3.52 -14.94 -5.14
CA ALA A 15 -2.47 -15.95 -5.01
C ALA A 15 -1.92 -16.08 -3.57
N LEU A 16 -2.38 -15.26 -2.62
CA LEU A 16 -1.96 -15.34 -1.22
C LEU A 16 -2.55 -16.59 -0.54
N GLY A 17 -1.81 -17.13 0.43
CA GLY A 17 -2.30 -18.19 1.33
C GLY A 17 -3.01 -17.62 2.57
N ASP A 18 -3.39 -18.50 3.49
CA ASP A 18 -4.26 -18.14 4.63
C ASP A 18 -3.56 -17.35 5.75
N ASP A 19 -2.22 -17.38 5.85
CA ASP A 19 -1.46 -16.71 6.91
C ASP A 19 -0.36 -15.82 6.32
N VAL A 20 -0.77 -14.60 5.95
CA VAL A 20 0.10 -13.64 5.26
C VAL A 20 0.15 -12.33 6.02
N VAL A 21 1.37 -11.90 6.37
CA VAL A 21 1.64 -10.55 6.84
C VAL A 21 2.29 -9.75 5.72
N LEU A 22 1.56 -8.76 5.21
CA LEU A 22 2.07 -7.82 4.21
C LEU A 22 2.54 -6.53 4.88
N VAL A 23 3.77 -6.13 4.60
CA VAL A 23 4.35 -4.88 5.12
C VAL A 23 4.59 -3.92 3.96
N THR A 24 4.08 -2.70 4.08
CA THR A 24 4.26 -1.61 3.11
C THR A 24 4.54 -0.30 3.84
N ASN A 25 5.05 0.69 3.10
CA ASN A 25 5.35 2.02 3.63
C ASN A 25 4.21 3.00 3.35
N GLU A 26 3.92 3.86 4.33
CA GLU A 26 3.13 5.06 4.13
C GLU A 26 4.04 6.22 3.67
N VAL A 27 3.75 6.78 2.49
CA VAL A 27 4.59 7.80 1.84
C VAL A 27 3.83 9.10 1.55
N GLY A 28 2.53 9.13 1.83
CA GLY A 28 1.62 10.26 1.56
C GLY A 28 1.65 11.36 2.62
N LEU A 29 2.18 11.08 3.82
CA LEU A 29 2.20 12.02 4.96
C LEU A 29 3.35 13.04 4.94
N GLY A 30 4.20 12.99 3.91
CA GLY A 30 5.32 13.92 3.72
C GLY A 30 5.04 15.04 2.72
N VAL A 31 6.09 15.81 2.42
CA VAL A 31 6.06 16.84 1.37
C VAL A 31 5.89 16.22 -0.02
N VAL A 32 5.36 17.00 -0.96
CA VAL A 32 5.26 16.58 -2.36
C VAL A 32 6.68 16.47 -2.96
N PRO A 33 7.06 15.33 -3.57
CA PRO A 33 8.38 15.17 -4.17
C PRO A 33 8.63 16.17 -5.30
N ALA A 34 9.85 16.74 -5.34
CA ALA A 34 10.27 17.68 -6.39
C ALA A 34 10.28 17.02 -7.78
N HIS A 35 10.65 15.74 -7.85
CA HIS A 35 10.74 14.99 -9.10
C HIS A 35 9.41 14.31 -9.46
N ARG A 36 9.10 14.27 -10.77
CA ARG A 36 7.91 13.60 -11.30
C ARG A 36 7.85 12.12 -10.91
N SER A 37 8.99 11.42 -10.97
CA SER A 37 9.09 10.02 -10.58
C SER A 37 8.63 9.80 -9.13
N GLY A 38 9.04 10.67 -8.21
CA GLY A 38 8.62 10.60 -6.81
C GLY A 38 7.12 10.81 -6.62
N ARG A 39 6.51 11.77 -7.35
CA ARG A 39 5.06 11.98 -7.33
C ARG A 39 4.30 10.75 -7.84
N VAL A 40 4.70 10.22 -8.99
CA VAL A 40 4.11 9.00 -9.57
C VAL A 40 4.26 7.82 -8.62
N PHE A 41 5.43 7.62 -8.02
CA PHE A 41 5.67 6.55 -7.06
C PHE A 41 4.74 6.68 -5.84
N ARG A 42 4.66 7.88 -5.24
CA ARG A 42 3.81 8.15 -4.08
C ARG A 42 2.34 7.83 -4.37
N ASP A 43 1.84 8.30 -5.50
CA ASP A 43 0.43 8.13 -5.87
C ASP A 43 0.09 6.66 -6.19
N LEU A 44 0.99 5.95 -6.89
CA LEU A 44 0.81 4.54 -7.19
C LEU A 44 0.92 3.66 -5.94
N LEU A 45 1.89 3.92 -5.06
CA LEU A 45 2.03 3.17 -3.80
C LEU A 45 0.81 3.38 -2.90
N GLY A 46 0.27 4.60 -2.83
CA GLY A 46 -1.00 4.86 -2.14
C GLY A 46 -2.15 4.02 -2.68
N THR A 47 -2.24 3.84 -3.99
CA THR A 47 -3.25 2.95 -4.60
C THR A 47 -3.02 1.48 -4.24
N VAL A 48 -1.76 1.03 -4.25
CA VAL A 48 -1.39 -0.34 -3.85
C VAL A 48 -1.77 -0.60 -2.40
N ASN A 49 -1.44 0.33 -1.50
CA ASN A 49 -1.76 0.24 -0.08
C ASN A 49 -3.28 0.16 0.14
N GLN A 50 -4.07 1.01 -0.52
CA GLN A 50 -5.53 0.98 -0.42
C GLN A 50 -6.13 -0.36 -0.90
N ARG A 51 -5.60 -0.93 -1.98
CA ARG A 51 -6.08 -2.21 -2.51
C ARG A 51 -5.77 -3.39 -1.59
N PHE A 52 -4.54 -3.47 -1.08
CA PHE A 52 -4.20 -4.51 -0.10
C PHE A 52 -4.97 -4.32 1.20
N ALA A 53 -5.08 -3.10 1.71
CA ALA A 53 -5.87 -2.80 2.90
C ALA A 53 -7.33 -3.26 2.76
N ALA A 54 -7.95 -3.07 1.59
CA ALA A 54 -9.32 -3.52 1.33
C ALA A 54 -9.47 -5.06 1.26
N ALA A 55 -8.38 -5.79 1.04
CA ALA A 55 -8.35 -7.24 0.97
C ALA A 55 -7.82 -7.90 2.27
N SER A 56 -7.32 -7.11 3.21
CA SER A 56 -6.78 -7.59 4.49
C SER A 56 -7.86 -7.69 5.56
N ASP A 57 -7.75 -8.68 6.44
CA ASP A 57 -8.60 -8.81 7.62
C ASP A 57 -8.31 -7.72 8.66
N GLU A 58 -7.04 -7.34 8.78
CA GLU A 58 -6.58 -6.28 9.68
C GLU A 58 -5.58 -5.36 8.97
N VAL A 59 -5.67 -4.06 9.27
CA VAL A 59 -4.73 -3.05 8.76
C VAL A 59 -4.15 -2.28 9.93
N HIS A 60 -2.82 -2.22 9.99
CA HIS A 60 -2.09 -1.58 11.09
C HIS A 60 -1.17 -0.49 10.57
N LEU A 61 -1.24 0.68 11.19
CA LEU A 61 -0.24 1.74 11.03
C LEU A 61 0.72 1.69 12.23
N VAL A 62 2.01 1.53 11.95
CA VAL A 62 3.05 1.52 12.99
C VAL A 62 3.81 2.84 12.97
N VAL A 63 3.75 3.58 14.09
CA VAL A 63 4.45 4.86 14.26
C VAL A 63 5.25 4.82 15.55
N ALA A 64 6.57 5.04 15.45
CA ALA A 64 7.50 5.00 16.59
C ALA A 64 7.37 3.70 17.43
N GLY A 65 7.15 2.55 16.76
CA GLY A 65 6.98 1.25 17.40
C GLY A 65 5.63 1.04 18.10
N ARG A 66 4.67 1.95 17.93
CA ARG A 66 3.30 1.85 18.46
C ARG A 66 2.33 1.53 17.33
N VAL A 67 1.38 0.65 17.61
CA VAL A 67 0.38 0.18 16.64
C VAL A 67 -0.89 1.01 16.76
N LEU A 68 -1.41 1.44 15.62
CA LEU A 68 -2.76 1.97 15.46
C LEU A 68 -3.51 1.05 14.49
N THR A 69 -4.59 0.43 14.96
CA THR A 69 -5.48 -0.38 14.12
C THR A 69 -6.41 0.54 13.33
N LEU A 70 -6.45 0.35 12.02
CA LEU A 70 -7.18 1.18 11.05
C LEU A 70 -8.49 0.53 10.59
#